data_AF-A0A8S9BZH9-F1
#
_entry.id   AF-A0A8S9BZH9-F1
#
_cell.length_a   1.000
_cell.length_b   1.000
_cell.length_c   1.000
_cell.angle_alpha   90.00
_cell.angle_beta   90.00
_cell.angle_gamma   90.00
#
_symmetry.space_group_name_H-M   'P 1'
#
loop_
_entity.id
_entity.type
_entity.pdbx_description
1 polymer ?
#
loop_
_entity_poly.entity_id
_entity_poly.type
_entity_poly.pdbx_seq_one_letter_code
_entity_poly.pdbx_strand_id
1 'polypeptide(L)'
;MFTMLTLSVLLRKESPYSQAQIDAYLARIEFPLDRYGQVTPGNASAEDVLDYLSALQKHHLTSVPFENLALHYSKEHNNSLNQDDLFEKIVTRRKGGYCFESNGFFGLILQSLGFDSVSVGARVTLVSPVAGWDHQANLVSIGGMTYLVDVAFGGKLLAILMSILTNSKDYRHNPYPPYASGRGAHLEMGGDNR
;
A
#
# COMPACT_ATOMS: atom_id res chain seq x y z
N MET A 1 -22.27 -29.37 23.77
CA MET A 1 -21.15 -28.86 24.60
C MET A 1 -19.87 -29.23 23.87
N PHE A 2 -19.17 -28.22 23.30
CA PHE A 2 -17.80 -28.26 22.76
C PHE A 2 -17.57 -29.20 21.55
N THR A 3 -17.01 -28.80 20.41
CA THR A 3 -15.94 -27.84 20.14
C THR A 3 -16.05 -27.30 18.71
N MET A 4 -16.43 -26.03 18.59
CA MET A 4 -15.93 -25.17 17.51
C MET A 4 -14.44 -24.92 17.77
N LEU A 5 -13.59 -25.90 17.46
CA LEU A 5 -12.15 -25.67 17.39
C LEU A 5 -11.82 -25.19 15.97
N THR A 6 -11.89 -23.87 15.81
CA THR A 6 -10.87 -23.08 15.11
C THR A 6 -10.37 -23.65 13.78
N LEU A 7 -11.20 -23.53 12.75
CA LEU A 7 -10.74 -23.46 11.35
C LEU A 7 -9.97 -22.15 11.04
N SER A 8 -9.66 -21.34 12.07
CA SER A 8 -8.90 -20.09 11.99
C SER A 8 -7.37 -20.28 12.06
N VAL A 9 -6.88 -21.53 12.22
CA VAL A 9 -5.44 -21.84 12.19
C VAL A 9 -4.92 -22.10 10.76
N LEU A 10 -5.80 -22.21 9.77
CA LEU A 10 -5.47 -22.85 8.49
C LEU A 10 -5.22 -21.91 7.31
N LEU A 11 -4.51 -20.80 7.51
CA LEU A 11 -3.73 -20.06 6.49
C LEU A 11 -3.02 -18.84 7.14
N ARG A 12 -2.20 -19.05 8.18
CA ARG A 12 -1.26 -18.00 8.56
C ARG A 12 -0.17 -18.01 7.50
N LYS A 13 -0.35 -17.22 6.43
CA LYS A 13 0.70 -16.96 5.44
C LYS A 13 1.93 -16.51 6.23
N GLU A 14 3.06 -17.18 6.03
CA GLU A 14 4.30 -16.76 6.71
C GLU A 14 4.54 -15.29 6.39
N SER A 15 4.96 -14.53 7.42
CA SER A 15 5.26 -13.11 7.26
C SER A 15 6.34 -12.95 6.19
N PRO A 16 6.13 -12.16 5.13
CA PRO A 16 7.13 -11.96 4.09
C PRO A 16 8.48 -11.44 4.63
N TYR A 17 8.42 -10.61 5.67
CA TYR A 17 9.60 -10.09 6.34
C TYR A 17 9.66 -10.50 7.82
N SER A 18 10.88 -10.73 8.30
CA SER A 18 11.18 -10.95 9.72
C SER A 18 11.02 -9.67 10.53
N GLN A 19 10.93 -9.79 11.87
CA GLN A 19 10.86 -8.61 12.75
C GLN A 19 12.05 -7.67 12.57
N ALA A 20 13.26 -8.21 12.42
CA ALA A 20 14.47 -7.40 12.19
C ALA A 20 14.40 -6.60 10.87
N GLN A 21 13.80 -7.17 9.83
CA GLN A 21 13.57 -6.48 8.56
C GLN A 21 12.49 -5.39 8.70
N ILE A 22 11.42 -5.67 9.43
CA ILE A 22 10.38 -4.67 9.74
C ILE A 22 11.00 -3.49 10.50
N ASP A 23 11.79 -3.76 11.54
CA ASP A 23 12.43 -2.73 12.36
C ASP A 23 13.41 -1.89 11.51
N ALA A 24 14.19 -2.54 10.65
CA ALA A 24 15.09 -1.85 9.72
C ALA A 24 14.33 -0.96 8.72
N TYR A 25 13.17 -1.40 8.23
CA TYR A 25 12.32 -0.60 7.38
C TYR A 25 11.71 0.61 8.13
N LEU A 26 11.18 0.40 9.34
CA LEU A 26 10.62 1.48 10.15
C LEU A 26 11.69 2.53 10.49
N ALA A 27 12.92 2.09 10.76
CA ALA A 27 14.08 2.98 10.91
C ALA A 27 14.42 3.72 9.60
N ARG A 28 14.38 3.03 8.44
CA ARG A 28 14.65 3.63 7.12
C ARG A 28 13.72 4.79 6.79
N ILE A 29 12.47 4.74 7.24
CA ILE A 29 11.45 5.78 6.99
C ILE A 29 11.27 6.75 8.17
N GLU A 30 12.12 6.64 9.20
CA GLU A 30 12.05 7.46 10.41
C GLU A 30 10.67 7.41 11.08
N PHE A 31 10.08 6.21 11.16
CA PHE A 31 8.74 6.03 11.72
C PHE A 31 8.76 6.27 13.25
N PRO A 32 7.87 7.13 13.79
CA PRO A 32 7.87 7.51 15.20
C PRO A 32 7.23 6.42 16.08
N LEU A 33 8.00 5.37 16.36
CA LEU A 33 7.60 4.24 17.20
C LEU A 33 7.29 4.64 18.65
N ASP A 34 7.86 5.73 19.14
CA ASP A 34 7.56 6.30 20.47
C ASP A 34 6.11 6.79 20.56
N ARG A 35 5.56 7.30 19.46
CA ARG A 35 4.18 7.79 19.38
C ARG A 35 3.19 6.66 19.08
N TYR A 36 3.49 5.81 18.11
CA TYR A 36 2.54 4.83 17.58
C TYR A 36 2.68 3.45 18.21
N GLY A 37 3.83 3.12 18.80
CA GLY A 37 4.17 1.75 19.17
C GLY A 37 4.16 0.82 17.96
N GLN A 38 4.10 -0.48 18.22
CA GLN A 38 3.85 -1.49 17.19
C GLN A 38 2.36 -1.83 17.19
N VAL A 39 1.59 -1.25 16.28
CA VAL A 39 0.16 -1.56 16.14
C VAL A 39 0.00 -2.88 15.39
N THR A 40 -0.63 -3.85 16.04
CA THR A 40 -1.13 -5.05 15.37
C THR A 40 -2.62 -4.86 15.07
N PRO A 41 -3.05 -4.81 13.79
CA PRO A 41 -4.43 -4.49 13.44
C PRO A 41 -5.52 -5.33 14.13
N GLY A 42 -5.22 -6.57 14.52
CA GLY A 42 -6.18 -7.45 15.20
C GLY A 42 -6.58 -7.05 16.62
N ASN A 43 -5.83 -6.16 17.28
CA ASN A 43 -6.01 -5.81 18.70
C ASN A 43 -6.26 -4.31 18.95
N ALA A 44 -6.40 -3.50 17.90
CA ALA A 44 -6.55 -2.05 17.99
C ALA A 44 -7.90 -1.60 17.41
N SER A 45 -8.35 -0.39 17.76
CA SER A 45 -9.56 0.16 17.16
C SER A 45 -9.34 0.47 15.67
N ALA A 46 -10.42 0.48 14.88
CA ALA A 46 -10.31 0.81 13.46
C ALA A 46 -9.71 2.22 13.23
N GLU A 47 -9.96 3.16 14.15
CA GLU A 47 -9.41 4.51 14.12
C GLU A 47 -7.89 4.51 14.34
N ASP A 48 -7.40 3.77 15.35
CA ASP A 48 -5.96 3.67 15.63
C ASP A 48 -5.21 2.99 14.48
N VAL A 49 -5.79 1.94 13.90
CA VAL A 49 -5.21 1.23 12.74
C VAL A 49 -5.15 2.15 11.52
N LEU A 50 -6.17 2.99 11.32
CA LEU A 50 -6.20 3.95 10.22
C LEU A 50 -5.20 5.09 10.42
N ASP A 51 -5.04 5.60 11.64
CA ASP A 51 -4.02 6.62 11.96
C ASP A 51 -2.61 6.05 11.77
N TYR A 52 -2.36 4.82 12.23
CA TYR A 52 -1.09 4.13 12.00
C TYR A 52 -0.79 3.95 10.51
N LEU A 53 -1.74 3.43 9.73
CA LEU A 53 -1.59 3.25 8.28
C LEU A 53 -1.31 4.59 7.57
N SER A 54 -2.04 5.65 7.96
CA SER A 54 -1.86 6.99 7.44
C SER A 54 -0.47 7.54 7.71
N ALA A 55 0.04 7.35 8.94
CA ALA A 55 1.40 7.74 9.31
C ALA A 55 2.43 6.92 8.53
N LEU A 56 2.24 5.61 8.42
CA LEU A 56 3.16 4.71 7.72
C LEU A 56 3.30 5.09 6.24
N GLN A 57 2.18 5.37 5.58
CA GLN A 57 2.15 5.82 4.18
C GLN A 57 2.87 7.16 4.01
N LYS A 58 2.62 8.14 4.88
CA LYS A 58 3.27 9.46 4.84
C LYS A 58 4.78 9.34 4.98
N HIS A 59 5.25 8.60 5.99
CA HIS A 59 6.68 8.40 6.24
C HIS A 59 7.37 7.64 5.10
N HIS A 60 6.70 6.68 4.48
CA HIS A 60 7.22 6.02 3.28
C HIS A 60 7.41 7.03 2.15
N LEU A 61 6.37 7.81 1.84
CA LEU A 61 6.39 8.77 0.73
C LEU A 61 7.45 9.87 0.89
N THR A 62 7.73 10.30 2.12
CA THR A 62 8.77 11.31 2.38
C THR A 62 10.18 10.73 2.40
N SER A 63 10.32 9.41 2.56
CA SER A 63 11.61 8.76 2.79
C SER A 63 12.08 7.91 1.61
N VAL A 64 11.18 7.32 0.84
CA VAL A 64 11.44 6.42 -0.28
C VAL A 64 11.06 7.14 -1.57
N PRO A 65 12.04 7.55 -2.40
CA PRO A 65 11.74 8.31 -3.60
C PRO A 65 11.04 7.43 -4.65
N PHE A 66 10.13 8.01 -5.41
CA PHE A 66 9.68 7.41 -6.66
C PHE A 66 10.73 7.63 -7.75
N GLU A 67 11.29 6.55 -8.32
CA GLU A 67 12.36 6.64 -9.31
C GLU A 67 12.36 5.44 -10.26
N ASN A 68 12.84 5.65 -11.49
CA ASN A 68 12.95 4.63 -12.53
C ASN A 68 14.39 4.50 -13.06
N LEU A 69 15.39 4.94 -12.31
CA LEU A 69 16.80 4.96 -12.73
C LEU A 69 17.34 3.57 -13.03
N ALA A 70 16.95 2.57 -12.23
CA ALA A 70 17.36 1.19 -12.47
C ALA A 70 16.83 0.65 -13.81
N LEU A 71 15.63 1.07 -14.24
CA LEU A 71 15.06 0.67 -15.52
C LEU A 71 15.85 1.26 -16.70
N HIS A 72 16.33 2.49 -16.57
CA HIS A 72 17.04 3.20 -17.65
C HIS A 72 18.55 2.97 -17.67
N TYR A 73 19.17 2.62 -16.54
CA TYR A 73 20.63 2.64 -16.39
C TYR A 73 21.24 1.34 -15.81
N SER A 74 20.44 0.32 -15.48
CA SER A 74 21.00 -1.01 -15.20
C SER A 74 21.44 -1.68 -16.52
N LYS A 75 22.52 -2.46 -16.49
CA LYS A 75 23.02 -3.14 -17.70
C LYS A 75 21.95 -4.11 -18.23
N GLU A 76 21.23 -4.74 -17.33
CA GLU A 76 20.22 -5.75 -17.59
C GLU A 76 18.85 -5.14 -17.94
N HIS A 77 18.65 -3.83 -17.71
CA HIS A 77 17.36 -3.13 -17.87
C HIS A 77 16.19 -3.87 -17.22
N ASN A 78 16.47 -4.56 -16.11
CA ASN A 78 15.53 -5.42 -15.40
C ASN A 78 15.47 -5.01 -13.93
N ASN A 79 14.25 -4.88 -13.41
CA ASN A 79 13.99 -4.60 -12.01
C ASN A 79 13.37 -5.86 -11.39
N SER A 80 14.06 -6.43 -10.39
CA SER A 80 13.53 -7.59 -9.66
C SER A 80 12.37 -7.19 -8.77
N LEU A 81 11.31 -8.01 -8.78
CA LEU A 81 10.18 -7.92 -7.85
C LEU A 81 10.26 -9.00 -6.76
N ASN A 82 11.41 -9.68 -6.63
CA ASN A 82 11.65 -10.61 -5.53
C ASN A 82 11.68 -9.83 -4.21
N GLN A 83 11.04 -10.37 -3.17
CA GLN A 83 10.94 -9.72 -1.85
C GLN A 83 12.30 -9.34 -1.24
N ASP A 84 13.34 -10.17 -1.42
CA ASP A 84 14.66 -9.95 -0.84
C ASP A 84 15.40 -8.85 -1.60
N ASP A 85 15.28 -8.85 -2.93
CA ASP A 85 15.85 -7.80 -3.79
C ASP A 85 15.19 -6.45 -3.53
N LEU A 86 13.88 -6.41 -3.34
CA LEU A 86 13.13 -5.20 -2.99
C LEU A 86 13.57 -4.64 -1.64
N PHE A 87 13.73 -5.52 -0.64
CA PHE A 87 14.21 -5.12 0.69
C PHE A 87 15.62 -4.54 0.60
N GLU A 88 16.54 -5.25 -0.03
CA GLU A 88 17.92 -4.80 -0.21
C GLU A 88 17.98 -3.46 -0.95
N LYS A 89 17.16 -3.28 -1.99
CA LYS A 89 17.10 -2.04 -2.76
C LYS A 89 16.59 -0.86 -1.92
N ILE A 90 15.44 -1.00 -1.28
CA ILE A 90 14.72 0.12 -0.65
C ILE A 90 15.28 0.42 0.75
N VAL A 91 15.59 -0.62 1.52
CA VAL A 91 16.02 -0.50 2.91
C VAL A 91 17.54 -0.36 3.00
N THR A 92 18.30 -1.37 2.54
CA THR A 92 19.76 -1.38 2.69
C THR A 92 20.44 -0.33 1.82
N ARG A 93 20.12 -0.30 0.52
CA ARG A 93 20.72 0.62 -0.46
C ARG A 93 20.06 1.99 -0.49
N ARG A 94 18.99 2.18 0.29
CA ARG A 94 18.21 3.43 0.42
C ARG A 94 17.74 4.00 -0.92
N LYS A 95 17.51 3.14 -1.92
CA LYS A 95 16.98 3.57 -3.22
C LYS A 95 15.46 3.62 -3.22
N GLY A 96 14.92 4.12 -4.32
CA GLY A 96 13.49 4.15 -4.57
C GLY A 96 13.04 3.01 -5.47
N GLY A 97 11.90 3.23 -6.11
CA GLY A 97 11.39 2.38 -7.18
C GLY A 97 10.19 2.99 -7.88
N TYR A 98 9.84 2.41 -9.02
CA TYR A 98 8.59 2.74 -9.73
C TYR A 98 7.40 2.01 -9.06
N CYS A 99 6.21 2.11 -9.64
CA CYS A 99 4.96 1.67 -9.00
C CYS A 99 5.00 0.21 -8.53
N PHE A 100 5.49 -0.73 -9.34
CA PHE A 100 5.52 -2.17 -8.98
C PHE A 100 6.52 -2.48 -7.86
N GLU A 101 7.69 -1.85 -7.84
CA GLU A 101 8.68 -2.06 -6.77
C GLU A 101 8.21 -1.44 -5.45
N SER A 102 7.79 -0.18 -5.49
CA SER A 102 7.46 0.58 -4.29
C SER A 102 6.12 0.13 -3.68
N ASN A 103 5.05 -0.01 -4.48
CA ASN A 103 3.78 -0.54 -3.96
C ASN A 103 3.88 -2.05 -3.67
N GLY A 104 4.73 -2.79 -4.38
CA GLY A 104 4.97 -4.22 -4.09
C GLY A 104 5.65 -4.39 -2.74
N PHE A 105 6.74 -3.68 -2.52
CA PHE A 105 7.44 -3.67 -1.24
C PHE A 105 6.54 -3.19 -0.10
N PHE A 106 5.79 -2.10 -0.30
CA PHE A 106 4.87 -1.61 0.73
C PHE A 106 3.75 -2.62 1.05
N GLY A 107 3.23 -3.33 0.04
CA GLY A 107 2.27 -4.42 0.25
C GLY A 107 2.84 -5.59 1.08
N LEU A 108 4.11 -5.94 0.88
CA LEU A 108 4.80 -6.95 1.68
C LEU A 108 5.01 -6.49 3.12
N ILE A 109 5.35 -5.21 3.34
CA ILE A 109 5.42 -4.61 4.67
C ILE A 109 4.07 -4.62 5.37
N LEU A 110 2.98 -4.24 4.69
CA LEU A 110 1.63 -4.27 5.24
C LEU A 110 1.25 -5.69 5.71
N GLN A 111 1.48 -6.70 4.87
CA GLN A 111 1.28 -8.10 5.24
C GLN A 111 2.13 -8.51 6.45
N SER A 112 3.39 -8.08 6.48
CA SER A 112 4.31 -8.41 7.59
C SER A 112 3.91 -7.73 8.91
N LEU A 113 3.28 -6.56 8.86
CA LEU A 113 2.69 -5.85 10.00
C LEU A 113 1.32 -6.40 10.41
N GLY A 114 0.79 -7.40 9.69
CA GLY A 114 -0.48 -8.05 9.99
C GLY A 114 -1.71 -7.34 9.43
N PHE A 115 -1.55 -6.41 8.48
CA PHE A 115 -2.68 -5.86 7.73
C PHE A 115 -3.24 -6.92 6.77
N ASP A 116 -4.58 -7.01 6.73
CA ASP A 116 -5.27 -7.69 5.64
C ASP A 116 -5.17 -6.85 4.38
N SER A 117 -4.23 -7.20 3.50
CA SER A 117 -3.91 -6.42 2.32
C SER A 117 -3.66 -7.27 1.08
N VAL A 118 -4.10 -6.75 -0.07
CA VAL A 118 -3.96 -7.38 -1.38
C VAL A 118 -3.44 -6.36 -2.38
N SER A 119 -2.38 -6.71 -3.12
CA SER A 119 -1.90 -5.90 -4.23
C SER A 119 -2.81 -6.06 -5.46
N VAL A 120 -3.14 -4.95 -6.10
CA VAL A 120 -4.03 -4.88 -7.26
C VAL A 120 -3.38 -4.12 -8.40
N GLY A 121 -3.64 -4.56 -9.62
CA GLY A 121 -3.36 -3.78 -10.82
C GLY A 121 -4.38 -2.66 -10.99
N ALA A 122 -3.96 -1.53 -11.51
CA ALA A 122 -4.79 -0.39 -11.88
C ALA A 122 -4.43 0.11 -13.28
N ARG A 123 -5.33 0.91 -13.86
CA ARG A 123 -5.13 1.57 -15.15
C ARG A 123 -5.13 3.07 -14.94
N VAL A 124 -4.12 3.77 -15.43
CA VAL A 124 -4.06 5.24 -15.32
C VAL A 124 -4.66 5.89 -16.55
N THR A 125 -5.93 6.31 -16.47
CA THR A 125 -6.66 6.89 -17.62
C THR A 125 -6.46 8.40 -17.81
N LEU A 126 -5.64 9.05 -16.97
CA LEU A 126 -5.39 10.50 -17.04
C LEU A 126 -4.77 10.94 -18.37
N VAL A 127 -3.97 10.07 -18.98
CA VAL A 127 -3.22 10.35 -20.21
C VAL A 127 -3.79 9.63 -21.43
N SER A 128 -4.54 8.54 -21.24
CA SER A 128 -5.17 7.80 -22.32
C SER A 128 -6.35 6.97 -21.80
N PRO A 129 -7.52 7.01 -22.47
CA PRO A 129 -8.67 6.17 -22.12
C PRO A 129 -8.45 4.67 -22.41
N VAL A 130 -7.35 4.31 -23.10
CA VAL A 130 -7.00 2.92 -23.45
C VAL A 130 -5.71 2.48 -22.74
N ALA A 131 -5.54 2.92 -21.49
CA ALA A 131 -4.38 2.53 -20.68
C ALA A 131 -4.35 1.01 -20.40
N GLY A 132 -3.14 0.44 -20.45
CA GLY A 132 -2.90 -0.93 -20.00
C GLY A 132 -2.97 -1.05 -18.47
N TRP A 133 -2.69 -2.24 -17.93
CA TRP A 133 -2.45 -2.43 -16.50
C TRP A 133 -1.03 -1.94 -16.17
N ASP A 134 -0.88 -0.63 -16.08
CA ASP A 134 0.41 0.07 -15.99
C ASP A 134 0.74 0.55 -14.56
N HIS A 135 -0.16 0.32 -13.62
CA HIS A 135 0.00 0.71 -12.23
C HIS A 135 -0.34 -0.42 -11.26
N GLN A 136 0.30 -0.40 -10.10
CA GLN A 136 0.01 -1.30 -8.99
C GLN A 136 -0.31 -0.46 -7.76
N ALA A 137 -1.31 -0.86 -6.99
CA ALA A 137 -1.64 -0.30 -5.68
C ALA A 137 -1.98 -1.42 -4.69
N ASN A 138 -2.33 -1.08 -3.44
CA ASN A 138 -2.74 -2.05 -2.43
C ASN A 138 -4.15 -1.73 -1.93
N LEU A 139 -4.97 -2.75 -1.71
CA LEU A 139 -6.22 -2.66 -0.96
C LEU A 139 -5.99 -3.16 0.45
N VAL A 140 -6.49 -2.45 1.46
CA VAL A 140 -6.35 -2.78 2.88
C VAL A 140 -7.72 -2.78 3.56
N SER A 141 -8.04 -3.84 4.29
CA SER A 141 -9.30 -3.97 5.02
C SER A 141 -9.16 -3.56 6.48
N ILE A 142 -9.93 -2.55 6.91
CA ILE A 142 -9.93 -2.01 8.28
C ILE A 142 -11.38 -1.75 8.71
N GLY A 143 -11.81 -2.32 9.84
CA GLY A 143 -13.14 -2.02 10.40
C GLY A 143 -14.32 -2.33 9.46
N GLY A 144 -14.20 -3.32 8.58
CA GLY A 144 -15.22 -3.66 7.57
C GLY A 144 -15.21 -2.78 6.32
N MET A 145 -14.26 -1.85 6.21
CA MET A 145 -14.08 -0.95 5.09
C MET A 145 -12.82 -1.31 4.31
N THR A 146 -12.82 -1.08 2.99
CA THR A 146 -11.65 -1.29 2.13
C THR A 146 -11.03 0.06 1.77
N TYR A 147 -9.72 0.17 1.92
CA TYR A 147 -8.94 1.37 1.61
C TYR A 147 -7.96 1.08 0.49
N LEU A 148 -7.90 1.95 -0.51
CA LEU A 148 -6.80 1.99 -1.48
C LEU A 148 -5.62 2.72 -0.86
N VAL A 149 -4.47 2.07 -0.92
CA VAL A 149 -3.19 2.57 -0.43
C VAL A 149 -2.19 2.53 -1.56
N ASP A 150 -1.60 3.69 -1.83
CA ASP A 150 -0.65 3.91 -2.90
C ASP A 150 0.49 4.81 -2.42
N VAL A 151 1.72 4.32 -2.60
CA VAL A 151 2.95 5.03 -2.25
C VAL A 151 3.80 5.37 -3.50
N ALA A 152 3.30 5.13 -4.71
CA ALA A 152 4.13 5.19 -5.91
C ALA A 152 3.37 5.48 -7.23
N PHE A 153 2.30 6.28 -7.21
CA PHE A 153 1.64 6.76 -8.43
C PHE A 153 2.52 7.68 -9.31
N GLY A 154 3.42 8.44 -8.69
CA GLY A 154 4.29 9.41 -9.37
C GLY A 154 3.60 10.76 -9.68
N GLY A 155 4.36 11.86 -9.74
CA GLY A 155 3.86 13.21 -10.04
C GLY A 155 3.25 13.98 -8.85
N LYS A 156 2.50 15.07 -9.11
CA LYS A 156 1.87 15.96 -8.09
C LYS A 156 0.82 15.27 -7.18
N LEU A 157 0.59 13.97 -7.31
CA LEU A 157 -0.34 13.23 -6.48
C LEU A 157 0.31 12.87 -5.14
N LEU A 158 0.02 13.68 -4.13
CA LEU A 158 0.32 13.40 -2.74
C LEU A 158 -0.69 12.39 -2.16
N ALA A 159 -0.16 11.30 -1.59
CA ALA A 159 -0.70 10.48 -0.51
C ALA A 159 -2.24 10.52 -0.32
N ILE A 160 -2.99 9.85 -1.19
CA ILE A 160 -4.42 9.70 -0.95
C ILE A 160 -4.66 8.33 -0.34
N LEU A 161 -4.80 8.27 1.00
CA LEU A 161 -5.47 7.14 1.63
C LEU A 161 -6.94 7.27 1.31
N MET A 162 -7.43 6.40 0.43
CA MET A 162 -8.79 6.52 -0.09
C MET A 162 -9.64 5.35 0.38
N SER A 163 -10.74 5.60 1.10
CA SER A 163 -11.72 4.55 1.33
C SER A 163 -12.41 4.21 0.00
N ILE A 164 -12.18 3.01 -0.52
CA ILE A 164 -13.01 2.44 -1.59
C ILE A 164 -14.22 1.81 -0.91
N LEU A 165 -15.33 2.55 -0.89
CA LEU A 165 -16.63 2.01 -0.51
C LEU A 165 -17.06 1.03 -1.59
N THR A 166 -16.79 -0.26 -1.39
CA THR A 166 -17.19 -1.30 -2.35
C THR A 166 -18.71 -1.51 -2.38
N ASN A 167 -19.49 -0.90 -1.48
CA ASN A 167 -20.96 -0.96 -1.55
C ASN A 167 -21.79 0.02 -0.69
N SER A 168 -21.35 1.24 -0.36
CA SER A 168 -22.17 2.13 0.48
C SER A 168 -22.34 3.53 -0.09
N LYS A 169 -23.59 4.01 -0.05
CA LYS A 169 -24.07 5.32 -0.53
C LYS A 169 -23.54 6.52 0.28
N ASP A 170 -22.53 6.33 1.12
CA ASP A 170 -22.09 7.37 2.07
C ASP A 170 -20.76 8.00 1.65
N TYR A 171 -20.82 8.78 0.58
CA TYR A 171 -19.69 9.49 -0.03
C TYR A 171 -19.32 10.79 0.69
N ARG A 172 -19.92 11.10 1.85
CA ARG A 172 -19.96 12.46 2.41
C ARG A 172 -18.61 13.04 2.86
N HIS A 173 -17.58 12.20 2.98
CA HIS A 173 -16.27 12.61 3.49
C HIS A 173 -15.13 12.32 2.51
N ASN A 174 -15.46 11.85 1.29
CA ASN A 174 -14.47 11.51 0.28
C ASN A 174 -14.44 12.62 -0.81
N PRO A 175 -13.32 13.37 -0.94
CA PRO A 175 -13.18 14.37 -2.00
C PRO A 175 -13.16 13.78 -3.43
N TYR A 176 -12.96 12.46 -3.57
CA TYR A 176 -12.85 11.73 -4.84
C TYR A 176 -13.61 10.37 -4.78
N PRO A 177 -14.94 10.37 -5.00
CA PRO A 177 -15.74 9.15 -4.87
C PRO A 177 -15.40 8.10 -5.96
N PRO A 178 -15.14 6.83 -5.59
CA PRO A 178 -15.11 5.74 -6.56
C PRO A 178 -16.50 5.51 -7.14
N TYR A 179 -16.60 5.39 -8.47
CA TYR A 179 -17.79 4.90 -9.15
C TYR A 179 -17.58 3.44 -9.57
N ALA A 180 -18.52 2.57 -9.17
CA ALA A 180 -18.54 1.19 -9.66
C ALA A 180 -19.02 1.16 -11.12
N SER A 181 -18.09 1.04 -12.06
CA SER A 181 -18.39 0.76 -13.46
C SER A 181 -18.07 -0.71 -13.75
N GLY A 182 -19.08 -1.53 -14.05
CA GLY A 182 -19.03 -2.98 -14.34
C GLY A 182 -17.68 -3.72 -14.27
N ARG A 183 -17.60 -4.79 -13.47
CA ARG A 183 -16.40 -5.64 -13.24
C ARG A 183 -15.13 -4.91 -12.74
N GLY A 184 -15.15 -3.60 -12.49
CA GLY A 184 -14.06 -2.84 -11.87
C GLY A 184 -14.56 -1.65 -11.04
N ALA A 185 -13.66 -1.04 -10.27
CA ALA A 185 -13.89 0.24 -9.61
C ALA A 185 -13.16 1.33 -10.41
N HIS A 186 -13.87 2.40 -10.77
CA HIS A 186 -13.30 3.57 -11.43
C HIS A 186 -13.12 4.69 -10.39
N LEU A 187 -11.97 5.35 -10.40
CA LEU A 187 -11.66 6.46 -9.50
C LEU A 187 -11.49 7.73 -10.33
N GLU A 188 -12.36 8.71 -10.12
CA GLU A 188 -12.20 10.04 -10.69
C GLU A 188 -11.39 10.92 -9.72
N MET A 189 -10.19 11.30 -10.14
CA MET A 189 -9.40 12.35 -9.49
C MET A 189 -9.96 13.69 -9.98
N GLY A 190 -10.83 14.31 -9.19
CA GLY A 190 -11.37 15.64 -9.49
C GLY A 190 -10.25 16.68 -9.56
N GLY A 191 -9.95 17.16 -10.76
CA GLY A 191 -9.18 18.39 -10.92
C GLY A 191 -10.07 19.58 -10.63
N ASP A 192 -9.79 20.35 -9.58
CA ASP A 192 -10.20 21.77 -9.59
C ASP A 192 -9.39 22.42 -10.70
N ASN A 193 -10.06 22.70 -11.81
CA ASN A 193 -9.48 23.37 -12.96
C ASN A 193 -9.50 24.88 -12.64
N ARG A 194 -8.61 25.31 -11.74
CA ARG A 194 -8.36 26.71 -11.42
C ARG A 194 -6.88 27.02 -11.37
#